data_AF-A0AAJ0EMJ9-F1
#
_entry.id   AF-A0AAJ0EMJ9-F1
#
_cell.length_a   1.000
_cell.length_b   1.000
_cell.length_c   1.000
_cell.angle_alpha   90.00
_cell.angle_beta   90.00
_cell.angle_gamma   90.00
#
_symmetry.space_group_name_H-M   'P 1'
#
loop_
_entity.id
_entity.type
_entity.pdbx_description
1 polymer ?
#
loop_
_entity_poly.entity_id
_entity_poly.type
_entity_poly.pdbx_seq_one_letter_code
_entity_poly.pdbx_strand_id
1 'polypeptide(L)'
;MATEDARYRLSTQYRLWSFSPSKLAELREQTNSLAKTNIISRLVETKRVDLDAAESMPEFLTPSEETQLLKFFTVELIRAADFCGLPTEVRATATVFLRRFYVTNSIMTYPPQDILKTCLFFGSKAEGLYTRLAKLADKFPNTTEEEILAGEFLLCQGVRFAFDVRHPFRALEGAILELRRHADLEKSRIDAAHFRARAFLKFSSLVTDAYFHYTPSQIMLAALSLADRGLAEKLVQSAFGPTQSGTSNEGEKDLTGHEIRDKVMATIEACRELLATEQPERLDEYWGTVEATKVIKPLIRKLKRCRDPDRADLVALQKARRELASQKNTGKPKAEGDGSLFGGNGGVLGGNEARDAKRRKVTEGDDVFGPALG
;
A
#
# COMPACT_ATOMS: atom_id res chain seq x y z
N MET A 1 15.57 10.43 -22.24
CA MET A 1 14.68 10.02 -21.13
C MET A 1 14.15 11.27 -20.47
N ALA A 2 12.84 11.36 -20.24
CA ALA A 2 12.21 12.54 -19.64
C ALA A 2 12.65 12.73 -18.16
N THR A 3 12.76 13.98 -17.71
CA THR A 3 13.29 14.32 -16.38
C THR A 3 12.38 13.87 -15.24
N GLU A 4 11.08 13.97 -15.47
CA GLU A 4 9.99 13.59 -14.58
C GLU A 4 9.92 12.09 -14.36
N ASP A 5 10.18 11.30 -15.41
CA ASP A 5 10.24 9.84 -15.33
C ASP A 5 11.42 9.39 -14.45
N ALA A 6 12.59 9.99 -14.65
CA ALA A 6 13.76 9.70 -13.82
C ALA A 6 13.48 10.00 -12.34
N ARG A 7 12.84 11.15 -12.05
CA ARG A 7 12.45 11.53 -10.69
C ARG A 7 11.40 10.60 -10.09
N TYR A 8 10.44 10.09 -10.86
CA TYR A 8 9.49 9.10 -10.36
C TYR A 8 10.18 7.78 -9.99
N ARG A 9 11.15 7.33 -10.78
CA ARG A 9 11.90 6.08 -10.51
C ARG A 9 12.74 6.14 -9.24
N LEU A 10 13.06 7.33 -8.73
CA LEU A 10 13.73 7.50 -7.45
C LEU A 10 12.80 7.35 -6.23
N SER A 11 11.48 7.41 -6.44
CA SER A 11 10.50 7.29 -5.36
C SER A 11 10.50 5.89 -4.73
N THR A 12 10.13 5.82 -3.45
CA THR A 12 9.93 4.55 -2.74
C THR A 12 8.78 3.74 -3.35
N GLN A 13 7.75 4.41 -3.89
CA GLN A 13 6.66 3.75 -4.59
C GLN A 13 7.15 2.93 -5.80
N TYR A 14 7.99 3.52 -6.66
CA TYR A 14 8.55 2.77 -7.80
C TYR A 14 9.51 1.67 -7.34
N ARG A 15 10.43 2.00 -6.43
CA ARG A 15 11.52 1.08 -6.06
C ARG A 15 11.08 -0.10 -5.20
N LEU A 16 10.04 0.06 -4.40
CA LEU A 16 9.62 -0.95 -3.41
C LEU A 16 8.23 -1.52 -3.69
N TRP A 17 7.38 -0.82 -4.44
CA TRP A 17 5.95 -1.12 -4.57
C TRP A 17 5.45 -1.05 -6.02
N SER A 18 6.34 -1.23 -7.01
CA SER A 18 5.96 -1.40 -8.41
C SER A 18 6.52 -2.71 -8.95
N PHE A 19 5.63 -3.57 -9.45
CA PHE A 19 5.90 -4.95 -9.82
C PHE A 19 5.26 -5.29 -11.17
N SER A 20 5.80 -6.29 -11.87
CA SER A 20 5.05 -6.95 -12.93
C SER A 20 3.88 -7.77 -12.33
N PRO A 21 2.84 -8.08 -13.12
CA PRO A 21 1.75 -8.96 -12.67
C PRO A 21 2.25 -10.33 -12.18
N SER A 22 3.22 -10.92 -12.89
CA SER A 22 3.83 -12.20 -12.50
C SER A 22 4.55 -12.12 -11.16
N LYS A 23 5.35 -11.07 -10.94
CA LYS A 23 6.09 -10.90 -9.68
C LYS A 23 5.14 -10.66 -8.51
N LEU A 24 4.08 -9.87 -8.70
CA LEU A 24 3.10 -9.66 -7.64
C LEU A 24 2.36 -10.96 -7.25
N ALA A 25 2.03 -11.80 -8.24
CA ALA A 25 1.42 -13.10 -7.99
C ALA A 25 2.37 -14.03 -7.22
N GLU A 26 3.64 -14.09 -7.63
CA GLU A 26 4.70 -14.85 -6.96
C GLU A 26 4.86 -14.41 -5.49
N LEU A 27 4.91 -13.10 -5.22
CA LEU A 27 5.04 -12.57 -3.87
C LEU A 27 3.86 -12.96 -2.97
N ARG A 28 2.63 -12.93 -3.51
CA ARG A 28 1.43 -13.37 -2.78
C ARG A 28 1.46 -14.86 -2.49
N GLU A 29 1.89 -15.68 -3.44
CA GLU A 29 2.02 -17.13 -3.27
C GLU A 29 3.08 -17.49 -2.23
N GLN A 30 4.25 -16.84 -2.29
CA GLN A 30 5.33 -17.00 -1.31
C GLN A 30 4.87 -16.59 0.09
N THR A 31 4.19 -15.44 0.21
CA THR A 31 3.67 -14.94 1.49
C THR A 31 2.62 -15.89 2.09
N ASN A 32 1.70 -16.40 1.27
CA ASN A 32 0.71 -17.39 1.69
C ASN A 32 1.38 -18.70 2.15
N SER A 33 2.36 -19.20 1.39
CA SER A 33 3.08 -20.43 1.69
C SER A 33 3.89 -20.31 2.98
N LEU A 34 4.60 -19.20 3.17
CA LEU A 34 5.35 -18.92 4.39
C LEU A 34 4.43 -18.82 5.61
N ALA A 35 3.27 -18.18 5.46
CA ALA A 35 2.29 -18.09 6.54
C ALA A 35 1.75 -19.48 6.91
N LYS A 36 1.43 -20.34 5.93
CA LYS A 36 1.03 -21.73 6.18
C LYS A 36 2.10 -22.46 6.97
N THR A 37 3.34 -22.48 6.49
CA THR A 37 4.45 -23.16 7.18
C THR A 37 4.58 -22.68 8.63
N ASN A 38 4.57 -21.37 8.85
CA ASN A 38 4.68 -20.81 10.20
C ASN A 38 3.51 -21.22 11.11
N ILE A 39 2.28 -21.17 10.61
CA ILE A 39 1.09 -21.56 11.39
C ILE A 39 1.14 -23.05 11.72
N ILE A 40 1.50 -23.89 10.74
CA ILE A 40 1.65 -25.34 10.94
C ILE A 40 2.69 -25.62 12.02
N SER A 41 3.89 -25.05 11.93
CA SER A 41 4.94 -25.23 12.94
C SER A 41 4.46 -24.86 14.34
N ARG A 42 3.70 -23.76 14.48
CA ARG A 42 3.16 -23.31 15.77
C ARG A 42 2.05 -24.20 16.31
N LEU A 43 1.16 -24.70 15.46
CA LEU A 43 0.08 -25.59 15.88
C LEU A 43 0.63 -26.91 16.44
N VAL A 44 1.71 -27.41 15.84
CA VAL A 44 2.43 -28.60 16.30
C VAL A 44 3.15 -28.34 17.63
N GLU A 45 3.91 -27.24 17.73
CA GLU A 45 4.61 -26.86 18.97
C GLU A 45 3.65 -26.70 20.16
N THR A 46 2.46 -26.14 19.92
CA THR A 46 1.44 -25.93 20.96
C THR A 46 0.57 -27.16 21.22
N LYS A 47 0.88 -28.32 20.59
CA LYS A 47 0.12 -29.58 20.67
C LYS A 47 -1.37 -29.42 20.38
N ARG A 48 -1.73 -28.44 19.54
CA ARG A 48 -3.12 -28.24 19.11
C ARG A 48 -3.50 -29.18 17.97
N VAL A 49 -2.50 -29.71 17.27
CA VAL A 49 -2.65 -30.56 16.09
C VAL A 49 -1.51 -31.58 16.08
N ASP A 50 -1.80 -32.84 15.76
CA ASP A 50 -0.80 -33.90 15.55
C ASP A 50 -0.45 -33.98 14.06
N LEU A 51 0.84 -33.94 13.73
CA LEU A 51 1.35 -34.00 12.34
C LEU A 51 0.89 -35.25 11.59
N ASP A 52 0.73 -36.36 12.29
CA ASP A 52 0.40 -37.66 11.71
C ASP A 52 -1.11 -37.83 11.42
N ALA A 53 -1.95 -36.91 11.93
CA ALA A 53 -3.38 -36.91 11.71
C ALA A 53 -3.77 -35.81 10.70
N ALA A 54 -3.71 -36.12 9.40
CA ALA A 54 -4.08 -35.19 8.33
C ALA A 54 -5.49 -34.58 8.49
N GLU A 55 -6.41 -35.29 9.15
CA GLU A 55 -7.77 -34.82 9.49
C GLU A 55 -7.80 -33.69 10.54
N SER A 56 -6.72 -33.49 11.30
CA SER A 56 -6.62 -32.47 12.33
C SER A 56 -6.08 -31.12 11.82
N MET A 57 -5.56 -31.08 10.58
CA MET A 57 -5.01 -29.87 9.98
C MET A 57 -6.12 -28.94 9.47
N PRO A 58 -6.11 -27.64 9.80
CA PRO A 58 -7.11 -26.72 9.28
C PRO A 58 -6.94 -26.49 7.77
N GLU A 59 -8.05 -26.36 7.06
CA GLU A 59 -8.04 -26.00 5.65
C GLU A 59 -7.62 -24.52 5.49
N PHE A 60 -6.39 -24.29 5.04
CA PHE A 60 -5.84 -22.96 4.85
C PHE A 60 -6.39 -22.25 3.61
N LEU A 61 -6.32 -20.91 3.62
CA LEU A 61 -6.68 -20.11 2.46
C LEU A 61 -5.67 -20.28 1.32
N THR A 62 -6.18 -20.28 0.09
CA THR A 62 -5.39 -20.16 -1.14
C THR A 62 -5.05 -18.68 -1.42
N PRO A 63 -4.01 -18.39 -2.23
CA PRO A 63 -3.69 -17.01 -2.62
C PRO A 63 -4.85 -16.26 -3.29
N SER A 64 -5.70 -16.98 -4.04
CA SER A 64 -6.89 -16.42 -4.67
C SER A 64 -7.96 -16.04 -3.64
N GLU A 65 -8.22 -16.92 -2.67
CA GLU A 65 -9.15 -16.64 -1.56
C GLU A 65 -8.66 -15.46 -0.69
N GLU A 66 -7.35 -15.38 -0.41
CA GLU A 66 -6.77 -14.22 0.27
C GLU A 66 -6.96 -12.93 -0.54
N THR A 67 -6.72 -12.97 -1.85
CA THR A 67 -6.93 -11.80 -2.72
C THR A 67 -8.40 -11.36 -2.71
N GLN A 68 -9.33 -12.30 -2.70
CA GLN A 68 -10.76 -12.00 -2.63
C GLN A 68 -11.18 -11.38 -1.29
N LEU A 69 -10.67 -11.90 -0.17
CA LEU A 69 -10.86 -11.30 1.15
C LEU A 69 -10.22 -9.91 1.23
N LEU A 70 -9.02 -9.73 0.67
CA LEU A 70 -8.35 -8.44 0.62
C LEU A 70 -9.19 -7.41 -0.11
N LYS A 71 -9.76 -7.76 -1.27
CA LYS A 71 -10.68 -6.88 -2.01
C LYS A 71 -11.89 -6.49 -1.17
N PHE A 72 -12.51 -7.45 -0.48
CA PHE A 72 -13.63 -7.16 0.43
C PHE A 72 -13.23 -6.16 1.53
N PHE A 73 -12.14 -6.40 2.25
CA PHE A 73 -11.68 -5.48 3.30
C PHE A 73 -11.19 -4.13 2.76
N THR A 74 -10.70 -4.08 1.53
CA THR A 74 -10.35 -2.83 0.83
C THR A 74 -11.59 -1.98 0.61
N VAL A 75 -12.69 -2.57 0.17
CA VAL A 75 -13.98 -1.88 -0.01
C VAL A 75 -14.56 -1.43 1.33
N GLU A 76 -14.51 -2.29 2.36
CA GLU A 76 -14.93 -1.92 3.71
C GLU A 76 -14.09 -0.77 4.28
N LEU A 77 -12.78 -0.71 3.98
CA LEU A 77 -11.92 0.41 4.38
C LEU A 77 -12.37 1.71 3.72
N ILE A 78 -12.67 1.67 2.41
CA ILE A 78 -13.19 2.83 1.68
C ILE A 78 -14.48 3.31 2.35
N ARG A 79 -15.47 2.42 2.55
CA ARG A 79 -16.73 2.76 3.24
C ARG A 79 -16.51 3.34 4.64
N ALA A 80 -15.61 2.76 5.41
CA ALA A 80 -15.27 3.23 6.74
C ALA A 80 -14.62 4.62 6.70
N ALA A 81 -13.76 4.91 5.72
CA ALA A 81 -13.16 6.23 5.54
C ALA A 81 -14.20 7.30 5.17
N ASP A 82 -15.16 6.96 4.31
CA ASP A 82 -16.29 7.82 3.95
C ASP A 82 -17.16 8.10 5.17
N PHE A 83 -17.54 7.07 5.93
CA PHE A 83 -18.29 7.21 7.18
C PHE A 83 -17.53 8.06 8.21
N CYS A 84 -16.21 7.92 8.27
CA CYS A 84 -15.37 8.75 9.12
C CYS A 84 -15.21 10.19 8.65
N GLY A 85 -15.69 10.55 7.44
CA GLY A 85 -15.54 11.87 6.86
C GLY A 85 -14.10 12.21 6.49
N LEU A 86 -13.27 11.20 6.21
CA LEU A 86 -11.85 11.42 5.92
C LEU A 86 -11.65 11.97 4.49
N PRO A 87 -10.67 12.88 4.29
CA PRO A 87 -10.32 13.39 2.97
C PRO A 87 -9.96 12.29 1.96
N THR A 88 -10.11 12.61 0.67
CA THR A 88 -9.85 11.65 -0.41
C THR A 88 -8.41 11.12 -0.42
N GLU A 89 -7.42 11.98 -0.17
CA GLU A 89 -6.00 11.55 -0.10
C GLU A 89 -5.79 10.58 1.06
N VAL A 90 -6.24 10.94 2.27
CA VAL A 90 -6.16 10.08 3.48
C VAL A 90 -6.76 8.70 3.23
N ARG A 91 -7.95 8.67 2.61
CA ARG A 91 -8.63 7.44 2.22
C ARG A 91 -7.76 6.60 1.29
N ALA A 92 -7.25 7.20 0.22
CA ALA A 92 -6.43 6.52 -0.77
C ALA A 92 -5.11 5.98 -0.15
N THR A 93 -4.44 6.78 0.67
CA THR A 93 -3.20 6.39 1.38
C THR A 93 -3.47 5.21 2.31
N ALA A 94 -4.54 5.27 3.10
CA ALA A 94 -4.94 4.17 3.98
C ALA A 94 -5.25 2.88 3.19
N THR A 95 -5.97 2.99 2.06
CA THR A 95 -6.25 1.84 1.21
C THR A 95 -4.97 1.24 0.61
N VAL A 96 -4.06 2.07 0.12
CA VAL A 96 -2.77 1.60 -0.42
C VAL A 96 -1.92 0.94 0.66
N PHE A 97 -1.89 1.48 1.88
CA PHE A 97 -1.19 0.85 3.01
C PHE A 97 -1.75 -0.53 3.34
N LEU A 98 -3.08 -0.70 3.41
CA LEU A 98 -3.71 -2.00 3.63
C LEU A 98 -3.25 -3.03 2.58
N ARG A 99 -3.24 -2.62 1.31
CA ARG A 99 -2.88 -3.51 0.20
C ARG A 99 -1.40 -3.84 0.17
N ARG A 100 -0.53 -2.85 0.45
CA ARG A 100 0.91 -3.07 0.59
C ARG A 100 1.22 -4.02 1.74
N PHE A 101 0.55 -3.83 2.88
CA PHE A 101 0.70 -4.66 4.07
C PHE A 101 0.38 -6.13 3.77
N TYR A 102 -0.71 -6.40 3.05
CA TYR A 102 -1.14 -7.75 2.69
C TYR A 102 -0.47 -8.33 1.43
N VAL A 103 0.49 -7.61 0.82
CA VAL A 103 1.43 -8.20 -0.14
C VAL A 103 2.61 -8.86 0.59
N THR A 104 3.03 -8.29 1.72
CA THR A 104 4.17 -8.78 2.52
C THR A 104 3.75 -9.65 3.70
N ASN A 105 2.47 -9.65 4.07
CA ASN A 105 1.92 -10.43 5.17
C ASN A 105 0.64 -11.14 4.72
N SER A 106 0.37 -12.33 5.26
CA SER A 106 -0.86 -13.06 4.96
C SER A 106 -2.03 -12.57 5.82
N ILE A 107 -3.24 -12.63 5.26
CA ILE A 107 -4.50 -12.40 5.99
C ILE A 107 -4.68 -13.42 7.13
N MET A 108 -4.09 -14.61 7.01
CA MET A 108 -4.13 -15.64 8.05
C MET A 108 -3.26 -15.29 9.26
N THR A 109 -2.30 -14.37 9.11
CA THR A 109 -1.39 -13.96 10.19
C THR A 109 -1.95 -12.80 11.01
N TYR A 110 -2.46 -11.75 10.36
CA TYR A 110 -2.91 -10.53 11.05
C TYR A 110 -4.36 -10.16 10.71
N PRO A 111 -5.18 -9.74 11.69
CA PRO A 111 -6.58 -9.36 11.50
C PRO A 111 -6.77 -8.25 10.46
N PRO A 112 -7.49 -8.50 9.35
CA PRO A 112 -7.80 -7.43 8.40
C PRO A 112 -8.71 -6.36 8.99
N GLN A 113 -9.58 -6.70 9.95
CA GLN A 113 -10.44 -5.71 10.62
C GLN A 113 -9.65 -4.70 11.46
N ASP A 114 -8.62 -5.14 12.17
CA ASP A 114 -7.83 -4.25 13.05
C ASP A 114 -6.75 -3.52 12.27
N ILE A 115 -6.13 -4.19 11.30
CA ILE A 115 -5.19 -3.55 10.37
C ILE A 115 -5.91 -2.46 9.55
N LEU A 116 -7.15 -2.67 9.13
CA LEU A 116 -7.96 -1.65 8.44
C LEU A 116 -8.09 -0.37 9.28
N LYS A 117 -8.48 -0.50 10.56
CA LYS A 117 -8.61 0.66 11.48
C LYS A 117 -7.26 1.35 11.68
N THR A 118 -6.20 0.55 11.83
CA THR A 118 -4.82 1.03 11.92
C THR A 118 -4.42 1.82 10.66
N CYS A 119 -4.75 1.33 9.46
CA CYS A 119 -4.48 2.01 8.20
C CYS A 119 -5.20 3.36 8.10
N LEU A 120 -6.44 3.47 8.58
CA LEU A 120 -7.16 4.75 8.60
C LEU A 120 -6.48 5.77 9.53
N PHE A 121 -6.07 5.32 10.71
CA PHE A 121 -5.35 6.16 11.67
C PHE A 121 -3.98 6.61 11.14
N PHE A 122 -3.18 5.65 10.67
CA PHE A 122 -1.83 5.92 10.21
C PHE A 122 -1.80 6.66 8.86
N GLY A 123 -2.75 6.37 7.96
CA GLY A 123 -2.95 7.12 6.71
C GLY A 123 -3.27 8.59 6.99
N SER A 124 -4.05 8.88 8.03
CA SER A 124 -4.28 10.27 8.47
C SER A 124 -2.98 10.94 8.89
N LYS A 125 -2.12 10.27 9.67
CA LYS A 125 -0.81 10.79 10.06
C LYS A 125 0.11 11.02 8.86
N ALA A 126 0.14 10.09 7.90
CA ALA A 126 0.99 10.18 6.71
C ALA A 126 0.65 11.40 5.83
N GLU A 127 -0.63 11.75 5.73
CA GLU A 127 -1.11 12.94 5.01
C GLU A 127 -1.13 14.23 5.86
N GLY A 128 -0.58 14.20 7.07
CA GLY A 128 -0.53 15.37 7.97
C GLY A 128 -1.86 15.72 8.66
N LEU A 129 -2.85 14.82 8.63
CA LEU A 129 -4.11 14.97 9.35
C LEU A 129 -4.05 14.26 10.71
N TYR A 130 -3.86 15.03 11.78
CA TYR A 130 -3.76 14.49 13.14
C TYR A 130 -5.12 14.44 13.84
N THR A 131 -5.86 13.35 13.62
CA THR A 131 -7.10 13.06 14.35
C THR A 131 -6.77 12.47 15.74
N ARG A 132 -7.45 12.93 16.78
CA ARG A 132 -7.35 12.31 18.12
C ARG A 132 -7.81 10.86 18.04
N LEU A 133 -7.00 9.94 18.55
CA LEU A 133 -7.26 8.51 18.43
C LEU A 133 -8.60 8.10 19.05
N ALA A 134 -8.92 8.59 20.25
CA ALA A 134 -10.23 8.45 20.90
C ALA A 134 -11.40 8.70 19.94
N LYS A 135 -11.38 9.84 19.24
CA LYS A 135 -12.45 10.23 18.31
C LYS A 135 -12.59 9.30 17.11
N LEU A 136 -11.49 8.64 16.71
CA LEU A 136 -11.54 7.66 15.63
C LEU A 136 -12.04 6.31 16.16
N ALA A 137 -11.58 5.88 17.33
CA ALA A 137 -12.03 4.66 18.00
C ALA A 137 -13.54 4.69 18.28
N ASP A 138 -14.07 5.83 18.75
CA ASP A 138 -15.50 6.04 19.04
C ASP A 138 -16.41 5.83 17.82
N LYS A 139 -15.89 5.93 16.59
CA LYS A 139 -16.66 5.69 15.36
C LYS A 139 -16.84 4.21 15.05
N PHE A 140 -16.05 3.33 15.66
CA PHE A 140 -16.08 1.89 15.41
C PHE A 140 -16.65 1.15 16.62
N PRO A 141 -17.60 0.21 16.43
CA PRO A 141 -18.15 -0.56 17.53
C PRO A 141 -17.07 -1.41 18.18
N ASN A 142 -17.09 -1.50 19.52
CA ASN A 142 -16.20 -2.35 20.32
C ASN A 142 -14.72 -2.22 19.97
N THR A 143 -14.26 -1.01 19.66
CA THR A 143 -12.86 -0.75 19.31
C THR A 143 -12.21 0.13 20.37
N THR A 144 -11.07 -0.31 20.90
CA THR A 144 -10.29 0.50 21.86
C THR A 144 -9.14 1.23 21.17
N GLU A 145 -8.63 2.28 21.80
CA GLU A 145 -7.45 2.99 21.31
C GLU A 145 -6.21 2.09 21.25
N GLU A 146 -6.08 1.19 22.23
CA GLU A 146 -4.95 0.27 22.32
C GLU A 146 -4.90 -0.71 21.15
N GLU A 147 -6.06 -1.21 20.68
CA GLU A 147 -6.14 -2.09 19.52
C GLU A 147 -5.61 -1.44 18.24
N ILE A 148 -5.94 -0.16 18.03
CA ILE A 148 -5.45 0.60 16.87
C ILE A 148 -3.95 0.87 16.99
N LEU A 149 -3.46 1.22 18.19
CA LEU A 149 -2.04 1.47 18.43
C LEU A 149 -1.18 0.20 18.36
N ALA A 150 -1.74 -0.95 18.69
CA ALA A 150 -1.04 -2.23 18.64
C ALA A 150 -0.59 -2.58 17.21
N GLY A 151 -1.41 -2.23 16.21
CA GLY A 151 -1.11 -2.42 14.80
C GLY A 151 -0.16 -1.38 14.19
N GLU A 152 0.03 -0.21 14.80
CA GLU A 152 0.67 0.94 14.14
C GLU A 152 2.11 0.66 13.68
N PHE A 153 2.97 0.21 14.59
CA PHE A 153 4.37 -0.08 14.24
C PHE A 153 4.47 -1.31 13.33
N LEU A 154 3.59 -2.30 13.53
CA LEU A 154 3.49 -3.47 12.66
C LEU A 154 3.16 -3.06 11.21
N LEU A 155 2.21 -2.15 11.03
CA LEU A 155 1.87 -1.58 9.73
C LEU A 155 3.09 -0.90 9.11
N CYS A 156 3.80 -0.06 9.89
CA CYS A 156 5.02 0.62 9.41
C CYS A 156 6.06 -0.35 8.86
N GLN A 157 6.29 -1.47 9.56
CA GLN A 157 7.19 -2.53 9.12
C GLN A 157 6.66 -3.21 7.84
N GLY A 158 5.37 -3.55 7.80
CA GLY A 158 4.76 -4.22 6.65
C GLY A 158 4.75 -3.38 5.38
N VAL A 159 4.61 -2.05 5.49
CA VAL A 159 4.75 -1.12 4.35
C VAL A 159 6.20 -0.67 4.10
N ARG A 160 7.17 -1.30 4.77
CA ARG A 160 8.61 -1.05 4.64
C ARG A 160 9.00 0.42 4.81
N PHE A 161 8.32 1.11 5.73
CA PHE A 161 8.52 2.53 6.02
C PHE A 161 8.36 3.47 4.81
N ALA A 162 7.68 3.01 3.74
CA ALA A 162 7.44 3.78 2.53
C ALA A 162 6.12 4.54 2.64
N PHE A 163 6.14 5.66 3.36
CA PHE A 163 4.93 6.45 3.67
C PHE A 163 4.53 7.43 2.58
N ASP A 164 5.45 7.86 1.71
CA ASP A 164 5.16 8.71 0.55
C ASP A 164 4.40 7.88 -0.52
N VAL A 165 3.08 8.10 -0.61
CA VAL A 165 2.22 7.51 -1.63
C VAL A 165 1.81 8.61 -2.62
N ARG A 166 2.08 8.38 -3.90
CA ARG A 166 1.75 9.32 -4.97
C ARG A 166 0.41 8.94 -5.58
N HIS A 167 -0.56 9.84 -5.41
CA HIS A 167 -1.92 9.65 -5.91
C HIS A 167 -2.17 10.36 -7.26
N PRO A 168 -3.08 9.82 -8.09
CA PRO A 168 -3.40 10.36 -9.41
C PRO A 168 -4.36 11.57 -9.36
N PHE A 169 -4.93 11.94 -8.20
CA PHE A 169 -5.95 12.99 -8.12
C PHE A 169 -5.43 14.35 -8.57
N ARG A 170 -4.25 14.76 -8.10
CA ARG A 170 -3.64 16.04 -8.49
C ARG A 170 -3.21 16.03 -9.97
N ALA A 171 -2.83 14.87 -10.49
CA ALA A 171 -2.53 14.71 -11.91
C ALA A 171 -3.79 14.90 -12.78
N LEU A 172 -4.96 14.47 -12.30
CA LEU A 172 -6.24 14.70 -12.98
C LEU A 172 -6.53 16.20 -13.06
N GLU A 173 -6.40 16.93 -11.95
CA GLU A 173 -6.58 18.39 -11.96
C GLU A 173 -5.66 19.08 -12.98
N GLY A 174 -4.39 18.67 -13.04
CA GLY A 174 -3.45 19.17 -14.04
C GLY A 174 -3.85 18.86 -15.48
N ALA A 175 -4.30 17.64 -15.75
CA ALA A 175 -4.75 17.23 -17.08
C ALA A 175 -6.00 18.00 -17.52
N ILE A 176 -6.95 18.22 -16.61
CA ILE A 176 -8.15 19.02 -16.89
C ILE A 176 -7.78 20.48 -17.18
N LEU A 177 -6.83 21.06 -16.46
CA LEU A 177 -6.32 22.40 -16.76
C LEU A 177 -5.71 22.49 -18.15
N GLU A 178 -4.93 21.48 -18.58
CA GLU A 178 -4.36 21.44 -19.92
C GLU A 178 -5.46 21.29 -21.00
N LEU A 179 -6.45 20.41 -20.78
CA LEU A 179 -7.59 20.27 -21.70
C LEU A 179 -8.38 21.58 -21.85
N ARG A 180 -8.54 22.35 -20.79
CA ARG A 180 -9.24 23.66 -20.83
C ARG A 180 -8.51 24.72 -21.66
N ARG A 181 -7.24 24.52 -22.01
CA ARG A 181 -6.49 25.43 -22.90
C ARG A 181 -6.89 25.26 -24.37
N HIS A 182 -7.48 24.12 -24.72
CA HIS A 182 -7.94 23.84 -26.08
C HIS A 182 -9.29 24.50 -26.33
N ALA A 183 -9.32 25.51 -27.21
CA ALA A 183 -10.54 26.26 -27.54
C ALA A 183 -11.61 25.43 -28.27
N ASP A 184 -11.22 24.32 -28.90
CA ASP A 184 -12.11 23.43 -29.66
C ASP A 184 -12.85 22.42 -28.76
N LEU A 185 -12.53 22.35 -27.47
CA LEU A 185 -13.19 21.45 -26.52
C LEU A 185 -14.29 22.17 -25.75
N GLU A 186 -15.47 21.55 -25.69
CA GLU A 186 -16.58 22.05 -24.88
C GLU A 186 -16.28 21.91 -23.39
N LYS A 187 -16.46 23.00 -22.63
CA LYS A 187 -16.19 23.02 -21.18
C LYS A 187 -17.07 22.03 -20.41
N SER A 188 -18.34 21.89 -20.79
CA SER A 188 -19.30 20.97 -20.17
C SER A 188 -18.83 19.51 -20.27
N ARG A 189 -18.29 19.12 -21.44
CA ARG A 189 -17.72 17.80 -21.71
C ARG A 189 -16.51 17.53 -20.83
N ILE A 190 -15.61 18.51 -20.70
CA ILE A 190 -14.44 18.41 -19.82
C ILE A 190 -14.86 18.24 -18.36
N ASP A 191 -15.83 19.02 -17.89
CA ASP A 191 -16.30 18.96 -16.50
C ASP A 191 -17.01 17.62 -16.19
N ALA A 192 -17.80 17.10 -17.13
CA ALA A 192 -18.40 15.77 -17.01
C ALA A 192 -17.33 14.66 -16.96
N ALA A 193 -16.32 14.73 -17.83
CA ALA A 193 -15.21 13.80 -17.83
C ALA A 193 -14.37 13.88 -16.55
N HIS A 194 -14.14 15.10 -16.03
CA HIS A 194 -13.45 15.32 -14.75
C HIS A 194 -14.18 14.66 -13.59
N PHE A 195 -15.50 14.90 -13.47
CA PHE A 195 -16.32 14.31 -12.43
C PHE A 195 -16.27 12.78 -12.48
N ARG A 196 -16.45 12.20 -13.68
CA ARG A 196 -16.48 10.75 -13.87
C ARG A 196 -15.11 10.10 -13.66
N ALA A 197 -14.04 10.69 -14.19
CA ALA A 197 -12.67 10.22 -13.98
C ALA A 197 -12.30 10.21 -12.49
N ARG A 198 -12.70 11.25 -11.75
CA ARG A 198 -12.47 11.33 -10.31
C ARG A 198 -13.18 10.22 -9.54
N ALA A 199 -14.36 9.78 -9.96
CA ALA A 199 -15.05 8.64 -9.37
C ALA A 199 -14.27 7.32 -9.58
N PHE A 200 -13.77 7.06 -10.79
CA PHE A 200 -12.90 5.90 -11.06
C PHE A 200 -11.63 5.91 -10.21
N LEU A 201 -10.99 7.07 -10.03
CA LEU A 201 -9.80 7.20 -9.19
C LEU A 201 -10.10 6.91 -7.72
N LYS A 202 -11.26 7.33 -7.21
CA LYS A 202 -11.66 7.12 -5.81
C LYS A 202 -12.01 5.67 -5.46
N PHE A 203 -12.25 4.81 -6.46
CA PHE A 203 -12.67 3.43 -6.22
C PHE A 203 -11.86 2.42 -7.05
N SER A 204 -12.01 2.42 -8.37
CA SER A 204 -11.41 1.43 -9.27
C SER A 204 -9.90 1.32 -9.11
N SER A 205 -9.20 2.46 -9.01
CA SER A 205 -7.75 2.46 -8.83
C SER A 205 -7.30 1.89 -7.48
N LEU A 206 -8.14 2.00 -6.45
CA LEU A 206 -7.85 1.57 -5.09
C LEU A 206 -8.23 0.12 -4.80
N VAL A 207 -9.16 -0.47 -5.57
CA VAL A 207 -9.61 -1.88 -5.43
C VAL A 207 -8.85 -2.83 -6.37
N THR A 208 -8.39 -2.35 -7.52
CA THR A 208 -7.58 -3.11 -8.49
C THR A 208 -6.08 -2.93 -8.29
N ASP A 209 -5.23 -3.86 -8.75
CA ASP A 209 -3.77 -3.79 -8.55
C ASP A 209 -3.06 -2.65 -9.31
N ALA A 210 -3.78 -1.60 -9.70
CA ALA A 210 -3.28 -0.51 -10.54
C ALA A 210 -2.04 0.20 -9.97
N TYR A 211 -2.03 0.48 -8.65
CA TYR A 211 -0.90 1.14 -7.97
C TYR A 211 0.40 0.32 -7.98
N PHE A 212 0.32 -1.00 -8.19
CA PHE A 212 1.49 -1.86 -8.28
C PHE A 212 2.05 -1.93 -9.70
N HIS A 213 1.22 -1.72 -10.73
CA HIS A 213 1.63 -1.95 -12.12
C HIS A 213 1.85 -0.65 -12.91
N TYR A 214 1.19 0.44 -12.52
CA TYR A 214 1.12 1.66 -13.31
C TYR A 214 1.53 2.89 -12.49
N THR A 215 2.01 3.92 -13.21
CA THR A 215 2.33 5.21 -12.60
C THR A 215 1.06 6.03 -12.32
N PRO A 216 1.09 7.02 -11.41
CA PRO A 216 -0.06 7.88 -11.18
C PRO A 216 -0.57 8.60 -12.43
N SER A 217 0.32 8.99 -13.36
CA SER A 217 -0.08 9.59 -14.64
C SER A 217 -0.79 8.59 -15.56
N GLN A 218 -0.32 7.34 -15.63
CA GLN A 218 -0.97 6.28 -16.40
C GLN A 218 -2.35 5.93 -15.83
N ILE A 219 -2.47 5.80 -14.50
CA ILE A 219 -3.75 5.54 -13.82
C ILE A 219 -4.73 6.68 -14.06
N MET A 220 -4.25 7.93 -14.00
CA MET A 220 -5.05 9.12 -14.29
C MET A 220 -5.57 9.11 -15.73
N LEU A 221 -4.69 8.87 -16.72
CA LEU A 221 -5.06 8.80 -18.13
C LEU A 221 -6.02 7.65 -18.43
N ALA A 222 -5.85 6.50 -17.77
CA ALA A 222 -6.77 5.38 -17.89
C ALA A 222 -8.17 5.72 -17.34
N ALA A 223 -8.23 6.38 -16.17
CA ALA A 223 -9.49 6.84 -15.60
C ALA A 223 -10.17 7.92 -16.47
N LEU A 224 -9.39 8.84 -17.03
CA LEU A 224 -9.90 9.81 -18.00
C LEU A 224 -10.39 9.10 -19.27
N SER A 225 -9.69 8.07 -19.76
CA SER A 225 -10.09 7.31 -20.94
C SER A 225 -11.33 6.43 -20.71
N LEU A 226 -11.64 6.05 -19.47
CA LEU A 226 -12.93 5.42 -19.12
C LEU A 226 -14.07 6.44 -19.12
N ALA A 227 -13.80 7.67 -18.72
CA ALA A 227 -14.78 8.75 -18.72
C ALA A 227 -15.03 9.31 -20.14
N ASP A 228 -13.96 9.59 -20.87
CA ASP A 228 -13.96 10.07 -22.25
C ASP A 228 -12.63 9.71 -22.94
N ARG A 229 -12.69 8.73 -23.85
CA ARG A 229 -11.53 8.24 -24.60
C ARG A 229 -10.89 9.34 -25.46
N GLY A 230 -11.69 10.19 -26.08
CA GLY A 230 -11.19 11.22 -27.00
C GLY A 230 -10.38 12.30 -26.30
N LEU A 231 -10.78 12.67 -25.08
CA LEU A 231 -10.02 13.64 -24.28
C LEU A 231 -8.66 13.07 -23.83
N ALA A 232 -8.62 11.81 -23.41
CA ALA A 232 -7.38 11.15 -23.02
C ALA A 232 -6.42 11.00 -24.22
N GLU A 233 -6.92 10.52 -25.36
CA GLU A 233 -6.13 10.39 -26.59
C GLU A 233 -5.57 11.74 -27.05
N LYS A 234 -6.38 12.81 -27.01
CA LYS A 234 -5.93 14.15 -27.37
C LYS A 234 -4.81 14.66 -26.47
N LEU A 235 -4.88 14.41 -25.16
CA LEU A 235 -3.83 14.82 -24.22
C LEU A 235 -2.51 14.08 -24.48
N VAL A 236 -2.58 12.79 -24.83
CA VAL A 236 -1.38 12.03 -25.22
C VAL A 236 -0.84 12.54 -26.56
N GLN A 237 -1.71 12.74 -27.56
CA GLN A 237 -1.29 13.26 -28.86
C GLN A 237 -0.64 14.64 -28.77
N SER A 238 -1.18 15.55 -27.94
CA SER A 238 -0.59 16.88 -27.73
C SER A 238 0.77 16.81 -27.04
N ALA A 239 0.97 15.85 -26.13
CA ALA A 239 2.24 15.68 -25.43
C ALA A 239 3.35 15.09 -26.31
N PHE A 240 2.99 14.29 -27.33
CA PHE A 240 3.93 13.72 -28.31
C PHE A 240 3.97 14.49 -29.64
N GLY A 241 3.23 15.60 -29.76
CA GLY A 241 3.29 16.48 -30.94
C GLY A 241 4.60 17.27 -31.00
N PRO A 242 4.99 17.79 -32.18
CA PRO A 242 6.23 18.54 -32.32
C PRO A 242 6.19 19.81 -31.47
N THR A 243 7.02 19.85 -30.41
CA THR A 243 7.30 21.06 -29.66
C THR A 243 7.91 22.10 -30.59
N GLN A 244 7.39 23.34 -30.58
CA GLN A 244 7.84 24.46 -31.44
C GLN A 244 9.31 24.92 -31.23
N SER A 245 10.16 24.13 -30.59
CA SER A 245 11.60 24.39 -30.48
C SER A 245 12.33 23.65 -31.60
N GLY A 246 12.76 24.42 -32.61
CA GLY A 246 13.39 23.94 -33.83
C GLY A 246 14.73 23.21 -33.65
N THR A 247 15.25 22.81 -34.82
CA THR A 247 16.54 22.17 -35.15
C THR A 247 16.61 20.64 -35.10
N SER A 248 16.34 20.06 -36.28
CA SER A 248 17.14 19.04 -37.00
C SER A 248 17.48 17.72 -36.28
N ASN A 249 16.67 16.70 -36.56
CA ASN A 249 17.05 15.35 -37.05
C ASN A 249 15.76 14.52 -37.16
N GLU A 250 14.98 14.78 -38.20
CA GLU A 250 13.54 14.43 -38.32
C GLU A 250 13.25 12.96 -38.66
N GLY A 251 14.22 12.19 -39.16
CA GLY A 251 13.96 10.80 -39.59
C GLY A 251 13.95 9.76 -38.46
N GLU A 252 14.93 9.82 -37.54
CA GLU A 252 15.19 8.74 -36.57
C GLU A 252 14.60 9.03 -35.18
N LYS A 253 14.52 10.32 -34.80
CA LYS A 253 13.87 10.76 -33.55
C LYS A 253 12.35 10.62 -33.61
N ASP A 254 11.73 10.82 -34.77
CA ASP A 254 10.27 10.73 -34.90
C ASP A 254 9.78 9.28 -34.81
N LEU A 255 10.52 8.32 -35.40
CA LEU A 255 10.23 6.88 -35.26
C LEU A 255 10.24 6.43 -33.79
N THR A 256 11.29 6.80 -33.03
CA THR A 256 11.37 6.45 -31.61
C THR A 256 10.30 7.15 -30.75
N GLY A 257 9.90 8.37 -31.12
CA GLY A 257 8.80 9.09 -30.46
C GLY A 257 7.45 8.41 -30.68
N HIS A 258 7.17 7.97 -31.91
CA HIS A 258 5.94 7.23 -32.25
C HIS A 258 5.88 5.87 -31.55
N GLU A 259 6.98 5.12 -31.52
CA GLU A 259 7.05 3.83 -30.79
C GLU A 259 6.79 4.00 -29.29
N ILE A 260 7.37 5.03 -28.66
CA ILE A 260 7.13 5.33 -27.25
C ILE A 260 5.68 5.72 -27.01
N ARG A 261 5.10 6.56 -27.89
CA ARG A 261 3.69 6.96 -27.82
C ARG A 261 2.78 5.74 -27.89
N ASP A 262 3.00 4.84 -28.84
CA ASP A 262 2.17 3.66 -29.04
C ASP A 262 2.29 2.71 -27.85
N LYS A 263 3.49 2.58 -27.26
CA LYS A 263 3.69 1.84 -26.01
C LYS A 263 2.98 2.49 -24.81
N VAL A 264 2.98 3.82 -24.72
CA VAL A 264 2.24 4.56 -23.67
C VAL A 264 0.74 4.33 -23.83
N MET A 265 0.21 4.44 -25.05
CA MET A 265 -1.19 4.17 -25.35
C MET A 265 -1.59 2.73 -25.01
N ALA A 266 -0.78 1.74 -25.38
CA ALA A 266 -1.02 0.35 -25.02
C ALA A 266 -1.01 0.13 -23.49
N THR A 267 -0.10 0.82 -22.78
CA THR A 267 -0.05 0.77 -21.31
C THR A 267 -1.29 1.40 -20.68
N ILE A 268 -1.78 2.51 -21.23
CA ILE A 268 -3.01 3.17 -20.78
C ILE A 268 -4.22 2.26 -21.02
N GLU A 269 -4.31 1.59 -22.18
CA GLU A 269 -5.41 0.67 -22.47
C GLU A 269 -5.39 -0.54 -21.51
N ALA A 270 -4.23 -1.14 -21.26
CA ALA A 270 -4.12 -2.23 -20.27
C ALA A 270 -4.55 -1.78 -18.86
N CYS A 271 -4.17 -0.56 -18.45
CA CYS A 271 -4.61 0.01 -17.18
C CYS A 271 -6.11 0.29 -17.17
N ARG A 272 -6.67 0.76 -18.29
CA ARG A 272 -8.10 1.02 -18.49
C ARG A 272 -8.92 -0.27 -18.35
N GLU A 273 -8.49 -1.35 -19.00
CA GLU A 273 -9.12 -2.67 -18.87
C GLU A 273 -9.08 -3.16 -17.42
N LEU A 274 -7.95 -3.01 -16.74
CA LEU A 274 -7.84 -3.37 -15.33
C LEU A 274 -8.84 -2.56 -14.47
N LEU A 275 -8.89 -1.24 -14.60
CA LEU A 275 -9.82 -0.38 -13.85
C LEU A 275 -11.28 -0.70 -14.17
N ALA A 276 -11.60 -1.06 -15.41
CA ALA A 276 -12.95 -1.41 -15.84
C ALA A 276 -13.51 -2.67 -15.14
N THR A 277 -12.64 -3.53 -14.58
CA THR A 277 -13.07 -4.70 -13.81
C THR A 277 -13.76 -4.34 -12.50
N GLU A 278 -13.42 -3.20 -11.89
CA GLU A 278 -13.97 -2.74 -10.61
C GLU A 278 -14.51 -1.31 -10.74
N GLN A 279 -15.59 -1.11 -11.49
CA GLN A 279 -16.22 0.21 -11.66
C GLN A 279 -16.85 0.73 -10.35
N PRO A 280 -16.97 2.06 -10.16
CA PRO A 280 -17.54 2.66 -8.95
C PRO A 280 -18.92 2.11 -8.58
N GLU A 281 -19.74 1.79 -9.58
CA GLU A 281 -21.09 1.22 -9.43
C GLU A 281 -21.08 -0.09 -8.62
N ARG A 282 -20.02 -0.89 -8.72
CA ARG A 282 -19.90 -2.16 -7.99
C ARG A 282 -19.86 -1.99 -6.48
N LEU A 283 -19.51 -0.79 -5.99
CA LEU A 283 -19.56 -0.48 -4.56
C LEU A 283 -20.96 -0.74 -3.98
N ASP A 284 -22.00 -0.37 -4.72
CA ASP A 284 -23.39 -0.50 -4.29
C ASP A 284 -24.03 -1.75 -4.92
N GLU A 285 -23.75 -2.03 -6.19
CA GLU A 285 -24.40 -3.11 -6.96
C GLU A 285 -23.91 -4.51 -6.62
N TYR A 286 -22.69 -4.68 -6.11
CA TYR A 286 -22.13 -6.00 -5.80
C TYR A 286 -21.73 -6.11 -4.35
N TRP A 287 -20.88 -5.21 -3.86
CA TRP A 287 -20.34 -5.31 -2.51
C TRP A 287 -21.39 -5.06 -1.41
N GLY A 288 -22.56 -4.53 -1.75
CA GLY A 288 -23.70 -4.37 -0.85
C GLY A 288 -24.68 -5.55 -0.86
N THR A 289 -24.50 -6.53 -1.74
CA THR A 289 -25.56 -7.53 -2.02
C THR A 289 -25.38 -8.86 -1.30
N VAL A 290 -26.45 -9.66 -1.35
CA VAL A 290 -26.47 -11.01 -0.78
C VAL A 290 -25.52 -11.94 -1.56
N GLU A 291 -25.31 -11.71 -2.86
CA GLU A 291 -24.37 -12.51 -3.67
C GLU A 291 -22.94 -12.39 -3.18
N ALA A 292 -22.41 -11.17 -3.01
CA ALA A 292 -21.07 -10.97 -2.47
C ALA A 292 -20.94 -11.58 -1.07
N THR A 293 -21.97 -11.39 -0.25
CA THR A 293 -22.03 -11.96 1.10
C THR A 293 -21.97 -13.49 1.11
N LYS A 294 -22.63 -14.17 0.16
CA LYS A 294 -22.59 -15.64 0.01
C LYS A 294 -21.18 -16.15 -0.33
N VAL A 295 -20.39 -15.38 -1.07
CA VAL A 295 -19.02 -15.74 -1.41
C VAL A 295 -18.04 -15.45 -0.28
N ILE A 296 -18.20 -14.31 0.40
CA ILE A 296 -17.27 -13.88 1.45
C ILE A 296 -17.50 -14.60 2.79
N LYS A 297 -18.74 -14.90 3.18
CA LYS A 297 -19.05 -15.56 4.47
C LYS A 297 -18.31 -16.89 4.67
N PRO A 298 -18.29 -17.83 3.69
CA PRO A 298 -17.50 -19.06 3.79
C PRO A 298 -16.01 -18.79 4.00
N LEU A 299 -15.43 -17.82 3.28
CA LEU A 299 -14.02 -17.45 3.41
C LEU A 299 -13.70 -16.89 4.80
N ILE A 300 -14.57 -16.05 5.38
CA ILE A 300 -14.40 -15.58 6.76
C ILE A 300 -14.46 -16.74 7.75
N ARG A 301 -15.35 -17.72 7.55
CA ARG A 301 -15.41 -18.93 8.41
C ARG A 301 -14.16 -19.79 8.26
N LYS A 302 -13.62 -19.92 7.05
CA LYS A 302 -12.36 -20.61 6.78
C LYS A 302 -11.19 -19.90 7.46
N LEU A 303 -11.08 -18.58 7.28
CA LEU A 303 -10.08 -17.73 7.95
C LEU A 303 -10.10 -17.91 9.47
N LYS A 304 -11.28 -17.93 10.10
CA LYS A 304 -11.40 -18.12 11.56
C LYS A 304 -10.82 -19.46 12.04
N ARG A 305 -10.82 -20.50 11.20
CA ARG A 305 -10.33 -21.84 11.54
C ARG A 305 -8.83 -22.01 11.28
N CYS A 306 -8.27 -21.28 10.32
CA CYS A 306 -6.87 -21.44 9.89
C CYS A 306 -5.96 -20.26 10.29
N ARG A 307 -6.39 -19.46 11.28
CA ARG A 307 -5.66 -18.25 11.70
C ARG A 307 -4.48 -18.59 12.62
N ASP A 308 -3.44 -17.76 12.53
CA ASP A 308 -2.34 -17.77 13.50
C ASP A 308 -2.88 -17.44 14.91
N PRO A 309 -2.75 -18.35 15.89
CA PRO A 309 -3.34 -18.17 17.21
C PRO A 309 -2.64 -17.08 18.05
N ASP A 310 -1.35 -16.85 17.84
CA ASP A 310 -0.54 -15.94 18.66
C ASP A 310 -0.55 -14.52 18.08
N ARG A 311 -0.69 -14.41 16.75
CA ARG A 311 -0.71 -13.13 16.03
C ARG A 311 -2.11 -12.62 15.72
N ALA A 312 -3.14 -13.39 16.09
CA ALA A 312 -4.52 -12.98 15.94
C ALA A 312 -4.91 -11.78 16.80
N ASP A 313 -4.33 -11.64 18.00
CA ASP A 313 -4.56 -10.53 18.92
C ASP A 313 -3.33 -9.60 18.92
N LEU A 314 -3.50 -8.42 18.31
CA LEU A 314 -2.42 -7.46 18.17
C LEU A 314 -2.01 -6.86 19.53
N VAL A 315 -2.95 -6.69 20.46
CA VAL A 315 -2.68 -6.10 21.78
C VAL A 315 -1.84 -7.07 22.60
N ALA A 316 -2.23 -8.35 22.63
CA ALA A 316 -1.46 -9.40 23.29
C ALA A 316 -0.04 -9.51 22.69
N LEU A 317 0.07 -9.47 21.36
CA LEU A 317 1.35 -9.49 20.65
C LEU A 317 2.24 -8.29 21.02
N GLN A 318 1.67 -7.09 21.10
CA GLN A 318 2.42 -5.90 21.49
C GLN A 318 2.89 -5.99 22.95
N LYS A 319 2.02 -6.47 23.86
CA LYS A 319 2.34 -6.66 25.28
C LYS A 319 3.49 -7.67 25.46
N ALA A 320 3.40 -8.84 24.82
CA ALA A 320 4.45 -9.85 24.86
C ALA A 320 5.80 -9.31 24.35
N ARG A 321 5.79 -8.53 23.26
CA ARG A 321 7.01 -7.86 22.74
C ARG A 321 7.60 -6.85 23.72
N ARG A 322 6.77 -6.06 24.41
CA ARG A 322 7.22 -5.10 25.44
C ARG A 322 7.83 -5.81 26.64
N GLU A 323 7.20 -6.89 27.10
CA GLU A 323 7.71 -7.71 28.22
C GLU A 323 9.06 -8.34 27.88
N LEU A 324 9.21 -8.96 26.71
CA LEU A 324 10.49 -9.51 26.23
C LEU A 324 11.59 -8.44 26.12
N ALA A 325 11.24 -7.23 25.68
CA ALA A 325 12.19 -6.12 25.63
C ALA A 325 12.63 -5.65 27.03
N SER A 326 11.72 -5.63 28.00
CA SER A 326 12.02 -5.29 29.39
C SER A 326 12.95 -6.32 30.06
N GLN A 327 12.71 -7.61 29.83
CA GLN A 327 13.54 -8.71 30.35
C GLN A 327 14.95 -8.71 29.75
N LYS A 328 15.10 -8.39 28.46
CA LYS A 328 16.41 -8.23 27.81
C LYS A 328 17.22 -7.05 28.38
N ASN A 329 16.57 -6.02 28.91
CA ASN A 329 17.24 -4.88 29.52
C ASN A 329 17.65 -5.13 30.98
N THR A 330 16.95 -5.99 31.72
CA THR A 330 17.32 -6.37 33.10
C THR A 330 18.46 -7.40 33.15
N GLY A 331 18.78 -8.06 32.03
CA GLY A 331 19.85 -9.06 31.93
C GLY A 331 21.26 -8.52 31.60
N LYS A 332 21.44 -7.20 31.44
CA LYS A 332 22.79 -6.62 31.35
C LYS A 332 23.28 -6.25 32.75
N PRO A 333 24.38 -6.84 33.26
CA PRO A 333 24.96 -6.37 34.51
C PRO A 333 25.33 -4.89 34.35
N LYS A 334 24.89 -4.09 35.33
CA LYS A 334 25.32 -2.72 35.53
C LYS A 334 26.84 -2.77 35.72
N ALA A 335 27.61 -2.28 34.75
CA ALA A 335 29.01 -2.01 34.99
C ALA A 335 29.09 -0.89 36.04
N GLU A 336 29.48 -1.25 37.25
CA GLU A 336 29.89 -0.30 38.29
C GLU A 336 31.30 0.24 37.97
N GLY A 337 31.51 1.53 38.23
CA GLY A 337 32.77 2.26 38.09
C GLY A 337 32.92 2.91 36.70
N ASP A 338 33.12 4.22 36.54
CA ASP A 338 33.97 5.06 37.36
C ASP A 338 33.47 6.52 37.37
N GLY A 339 33.49 7.11 38.55
CA GLY A 339 33.06 8.48 38.82
C GLY A 339 34.23 9.44 38.67
N SER A 340 34.23 10.24 37.62
CA SER A 340 34.74 11.63 37.58
C SER A 340 34.76 12.04 36.11
N LEU A 341 34.06 13.12 35.75
CA LEU A 341 34.30 13.90 34.50
C LEU A 341 33.29 15.08 34.38
N PHE A 342 32.91 15.69 35.50
CA PHE A 342 32.34 17.04 35.50
C PHE A 342 33.35 17.98 36.16
N GLY A 343 33.98 18.85 35.38
CA GLY A 343 34.82 19.92 35.91
C GLY A 343 35.72 20.63 34.88
N GLY A 344 35.17 21.64 34.20
CA GLY A 344 35.81 22.97 34.13
C GLY A 344 36.91 23.27 33.10
N ASN A 345 36.61 24.27 32.27
CA ASN A 345 37.48 25.27 31.63
C ASN A 345 38.44 24.90 30.47
N GLY A 346 38.14 25.52 29.32
CA GLY A 346 39.05 26.50 28.71
C GLY A 346 39.99 26.04 27.59
N GLY A 347 39.62 26.36 26.34
CA GLY A 347 40.57 26.86 25.35
C GLY A 347 40.93 25.97 24.14
N VAL A 348 40.47 26.42 22.96
CA VAL A 348 41.30 26.66 21.75
C VAL A 348 41.82 25.46 20.91
N LEU A 349 41.43 25.50 19.63
CA LEU A 349 42.04 24.97 18.38
C LEU A 349 41.97 23.47 17.99
N GLY A 350 41.28 23.21 16.88
CA GLY A 350 41.90 22.58 15.69
C GLY A 350 41.70 21.09 15.44
N GLY A 351 41.01 20.78 14.32
CA GLY A 351 41.43 19.71 13.39
C GLY A 351 40.89 18.28 13.60
N ASN A 352 40.05 17.85 12.66
CA ASN A 352 39.78 16.48 12.19
C ASN A 352 40.41 15.29 12.92
N GLU A 353 39.58 14.38 13.45
CA GLU A 353 39.66 12.94 13.14
C GLU A 353 38.42 12.14 13.61
N ALA A 354 37.94 11.29 12.70
CA ALA A 354 37.08 10.11 12.82
C ALA A 354 36.19 9.93 14.08
N ARG A 355 34.89 10.18 13.92
CA ARG A 355 33.85 9.51 14.72
C ARG A 355 33.27 8.34 13.95
N ASP A 356 33.92 7.20 14.07
CA ASP A 356 33.37 5.91 13.66
C ASP A 356 32.20 5.54 14.60
N ALA A 357 30.98 5.80 14.13
CA ALA A 357 29.78 5.39 14.84
C ALA A 357 29.62 3.87 14.71
N LYS A 358 29.83 3.14 15.82
CA LYS A 358 29.58 1.70 15.97
C LYS A 358 28.29 1.26 15.26
N ARG A 359 28.42 0.78 14.02
CA ARG A 359 27.35 0.13 13.28
C ARG A 359 27.10 -1.23 13.91
N ARG A 360 25.97 -1.38 14.59
CA ARG A 360 25.54 -2.65 15.18
C ARG A 360 25.38 -3.66 14.03
N LYS A 361 26.21 -4.70 14.01
CA LYS A 361 26.11 -5.80 13.05
C LYS A 361 24.77 -6.52 13.31
N VAL A 362 23.84 -6.44 12.37
CA VAL A 362 22.60 -7.22 12.39
C VAL A 362 22.98 -8.64 12.03
N THR A 363 22.71 -9.59 12.92
CA THR A 363 22.95 -11.02 12.72
C THR A 363 22.01 -11.56 11.64
N GLU A 364 22.55 -12.40 10.75
CA GLU A 364 21.93 -12.95 9.52
C GLU A 364 20.67 -13.82 9.70
N GLY A 365 20.04 -13.85 10.89
CA GLY A 365 18.84 -14.66 11.18
C GLY A 365 17.58 -13.87 11.52
N ASP A 366 17.68 -12.56 11.77
CA ASP A 366 16.54 -11.68 12.06
C ASP A 366 16.28 -10.78 10.84
N ASP A 367 15.71 -11.35 9.77
CA ASP A 367 15.19 -10.53 8.68
C ASP A 367 13.90 -9.84 9.14
N VAL A 368 14.08 -8.74 9.88
CA VAL A 368 13.01 -7.86 10.37
C VAL A 368 12.12 -7.34 9.22
N PHE A 369 12.59 -7.44 7.97
CA PHE A 369 11.95 -6.87 6.79
C PHE A 369 11.30 -7.90 5.85
N GLY A 370 11.33 -9.19 6.23
CA GLY A 370 10.92 -10.28 5.35
C GLY A 370 11.83 -10.44 4.13
N PRO A 371 11.69 -11.54 3.37
CA PRO A 371 12.63 -11.87 2.30
C PRO A 371 12.84 -10.70 1.34
N ALA A 372 14.07 -10.55 0.87
CA ALA A 372 14.39 -9.55 -0.14
C ALA A 372 13.46 -9.73 -1.34
N LEU A 373 12.75 -8.65 -1.70
CA LEU A 373 11.95 -8.59 -2.94
C LEU A 373 12.95 -8.41 -4.09
N GLY A 374 13.69 -9.48 -4.40
CA GLY A 374 14.54 -9.63 -5.58
C GLY A 374 13.78 -10.33 -6.68
#